data_AF-A0A9D0RA07-F1
#
_entry.id   AF-A0A9D0RA07-F1
#
_cell.length_a   1.000
_cell.length_b   1.000
_cell.length_c   1.000
_cell.angle_alpha   90.00
_cell.angle_beta   90.00
_cell.angle_gamma   90.00
#
_symmetry.space_group_name_H-M   'P 1'
#
loop_
_entity.id
_entity.type
_entity.pdbx_description
1 polymer ?
#
loop_
_entity_poly.entity_id
_entity_poly.type
_entity_poly.pdbx_seq_one_letter_code
_entity_poly.pdbx_strand_id
1 'polypeptide(L)'
;MGSHYMVKGTVRRLFRLPPPPARTPSSWGRGTLFGMTTAPLRTLLNRDDLYSTLRRTAGALLGGSLLLTLTPEPAGADTYRWIGDDGKVHYSDYLPPHDINKAYWVINSQGVVVKKVEPAKTPEQIAEEQRLAQLRAEQQRRAAEQAEYDRILLDTFTSVADLEETRDRRLATLEGLINVAQRKINNLQQQLARQLERAANTERRGEPVPRELADNIKVLRDQITHEEGYIHAQRVQQAALKERFGEDIARYKALRQRR
;
A
#
# COMPACT_ATOMS: atom_id res chain seq x y z
N MET A 1 -47.52 -69.69 31.65
CA MET A 1 -47.93 -68.31 31.28
C MET A 1 -46.93 -67.33 31.87
N GLY A 2 -46.41 -66.40 31.07
CA GLY A 2 -45.49 -65.35 31.52
C GLY A 2 -44.29 -65.17 30.61
N SER A 3 -44.52 -64.69 29.38
CA SER A 3 -43.46 -64.30 28.44
C SER A 3 -42.78 -63.02 28.99
N HIS A 4 -41.52 -63.13 29.40
CA HIS A 4 -40.71 -62.00 29.89
C HIS A 4 -39.70 -61.63 28.80
N TYR A 5 -40.07 -60.66 27.96
CA TYR A 5 -39.16 -60.09 26.97
C TYR A 5 -38.16 -59.16 27.66
N MET A 6 -36.89 -59.58 27.65
CA MET A 6 -35.76 -58.81 28.12
C MET A 6 -35.14 -58.07 26.92
N VAL A 7 -35.56 -56.83 26.65
CA VAL A 7 -34.87 -55.95 25.70
C VAL A 7 -33.75 -55.23 26.45
N LYS A 8 -32.53 -55.78 26.39
CA LYS A 8 -31.31 -55.05 26.76
C LYS A 8 -30.43 -54.93 25.53
N GLY A 9 -30.20 -53.69 25.11
CA GLY A 9 -29.13 -53.35 24.18
C GLY A 9 -29.61 -52.43 23.08
N THR A 10 -29.40 -51.12 23.26
CA THR A 10 -28.74 -50.20 22.31
C THR A 10 -29.18 -48.77 22.60
N VAL A 11 -28.54 -48.11 23.57
CA VAL A 11 -28.52 -46.64 23.64
C VAL A 11 -27.13 -46.22 24.12
N ARG A 12 -26.16 -46.21 23.20
CA ARG A 12 -24.90 -45.49 23.42
C ARG A 12 -24.18 -45.21 22.11
N ARG A 13 -24.61 -44.16 21.42
CA ARG A 13 -23.78 -43.31 20.54
C ARG A 13 -24.70 -42.25 19.96
N LEU A 14 -24.38 -40.98 20.20
CA LEU A 14 -24.63 -39.80 19.36
C LEU A 14 -24.46 -38.46 20.11
N PHE A 15 -24.01 -38.48 21.37
CA PHE A 15 -23.44 -37.28 22.02
C PHE A 15 -21.93 -37.45 22.22
N ARG A 16 -21.16 -37.12 21.17
CA ARG A 16 -19.74 -36.76 21.28
C ARG A 16 -19.44 -35.72 20.21
N LEU A 17 -19.25 -34.48 20.64
CA LEU A 17 -18.74 -33.39 19.81
C LEU A 17 -17.35 -33.79 19.27
N PRO A 18 -17.04 -33.57 17.98
CA PRO A 18 -15.69 -33.77 17.49
C PRO A 18 -14.75 -32.68 18.06
N PRO A 19 -13.49 -33.02 18.41
CA PRO A 19 -12.49 -32.02 18.78
C PRO A 19 -12.08 -31.17 17.55
N PRO A 20 -11.67 -29.91 17.75
CA PRO A 20 -11.23 -29.04 16.66
C PRO A 20 -9.95 -29.59 15.99
N PRO A 21 -9.78 -29.46 14.66
CA PRO A 21 -8.58 -29.93 14.00
C PRO A 21 -7.36 -29.09 14.42
N ALA A 22 -6.27 -29.78 14.70
CA ALA A 22 -4.97 -29.19 15.00
C ALA A 22 -4.44 -28.40 13.79
N ARG A 23 -3.90 -27.20 14.04
CA ARG A 23 -3.14 -26.43 13.05
C ARG A 23 -1.83 -27.16 12.75
N THR A 24 -1.63 -27.57 11.50
CA THR A 24 -0.31 -27.87 10.95
C THR A 24 0.06 -26.81 9.90
N PRO A 25 1.34 -26.41 9.80
CA PRO A 25 1.82 -25.53 8.74
C PRO A 25 2.31 -26.35 7.53
N SER A 26 2.53 -25.64 6.39
CA SER A 26 3.03 -26.11 5.08
C SER A 26 1.93 -26.55 4.10
N SER A 27 1.97 -26.34 2.79
CA SER A 27 2.97 -25.82 1.83
C SER A 27 2.25 -25.40 0.53
N TRP A 28 2.93 -24.63 -0.31
CA TRP A 28 2.47 -24.06 -1.58
C TRP A 28 2.09 -25.07 -2.69
N GLY A 29 1.17 -24.70 -3.60
CA GLY A 29 1.27 -25.11 -5.02
C GLY A 29 -0.01 -25.31 -5.88
N ARG A 30 -0.36 -24.27 -6.66
CA ARG A 30 -0.83 -24.24 -8.08
C ARG A 30 -2.21 -24.79 -8.54
N GLY A 31 -3.02 -23.86 -9.09
CA GLY A 31 -3.84 -23.95 -10.33
C GLY A 31 -5.11 -24.81 -10.28
N THR A 32 -6.29 -24.46 -10.83
CA THR A 32 -6.71 -23.41 -11.77
C THR A 32 -8.26 -23.39 -11.80
N LEU A 33 -8.83 -22.16 -11.88
CA LEU A 33 -10.08 -21.76 -12.55
C LEU A 33 -11.45 -22.38 -12.16
N PHE A 34 -12.25 -21.63 -11.39
CA PHE A 34 -13.66 -21.40 -11.70
C PHE A 34 -14.07 -20.00 -11.24
N GLY A 35 -14.64 -19.22 -12.16
CA GLY A 35 -14.97 -17.81 -12.00
C GLY A 35 -16.18 -17.58 -11.11
N MET A 36 -15.99 -16.78 -10.07
CA MET A 36 -17.01 -15.91 -9.49
C MET A 36 -16.38 -14.53 -9.36
N THR A 37 -16.93 -13.58 -10.10
CA THR A 37 -16.57 -12.16 -10.09
C THR A 37 -16.70 -11.60 -8.68
N THR A 38 -15.57 -11.54 -7.97
CA THR A 38 -15.39 -10.72 -6.77
C THR A 38 -14.59 -9.50 -7.19
N ALA A 39 -15.27 -8.37 -7.34
CA ALA A 39 -14.60 -7.08 -7.48
C ALA A 39 -13.72 -6.86 -6.22
N PRO A 40 -12.47 -6.41 -6.36
CA PRO A 40 -11.62 -6.19 -5.20
C PRO A 40 -12.15 -5.00 -4.40
N LEU A 41 -12.66 -5.24 -3.19
CA LEU A 41 -12.78 -4.25 -2.11
C LEU A 41 -11.37 -3.90 -1.60
N ARG A 42 -10.56 -3.30 -2.49
CA ARG A 42 -9.23 -2.80 -2.18
C ARG A 42 -9.04 -1.43 -2.79
N THR A 43 -9.96 -0.55 -2.42
CA THR A 43 -9.89 0.89 -2.66
C THR A 43 -10.69 1.50 -1.52
N LEU A 44 -10.16 2.55 -0.90
CA LEU A 44 -10.73 3.39 0.17
C LEU A 44 -9.98 3.46 1.52
N LEU A 45 -8.68 3.16 1.62
CA LEU A 45 -7.89 3.60 2.79
C LEU A 45 -6.42 3.93 2.48
N ASN A 46 -6.11 4.41 1.26
CA ASN A 46 -4.78 4.94 0.95
C ASN A 46 -4.71 6.45 1.28
N ARG A 47 -3.56 6.90 1.80
CA ARG A 47 -3.28 8.29 2.21
C ARG A 47 -3.25 9.28 1.02
N ASP A 48 -3.33 8.78 -0.21
CA ASP A 48 -2.91 9.49 -1.41
C ASP A 48 -4.05 10.14 -2.22
N ASP A 49 -5.33 9.89 -1.87
CA ASP A 49 -6.46 10.29 -2.72
C ASP A 49 -7.09 11.66 -2.41
N LEU A 50 -6.48 12.47 -1.53
CA LEU A 50 -7.09 13.75 -1.17
C LEU A 50 -6.81 14.94 -2.10
N TYR A 51 -5.87 14.89 -3.06
CA TYR A 51 -5.53 16.10 -3.85
C TYR A 51 -5.06 15.86 -5.29
N SER A 52 -5.57 14.84 -5.99
CA SER A 52 -5.23 14.66 -7.41
C SER A 52 -6.30 15.29 -8.31
N THR A 53 -6.08 16.55 -8.73
CA THR A 53 -6.46 17.10 -10.05
C THR A 53 -6.27 18.62 -10.07
N LEU A 54 -5.08 19.09 -10.46
CA LEU A 54 -4.92 20.35 -11.19
C LEU A 54 -3.48 20.49 -11.68
N ARG A 55 -3.18 19.89 -12.83
CA ARG A 55 -2.20 20.47 -13.75
C ARG A 55 -2.49 20.07 -15.19
N ARG A 56 -3.42 20.83 -15.75
CA ARG A 56 -3.66 20.97 -17.18
C ARG A 56 -2.41 21.56 -17.84
N THR A 57 -1.86 20.80 -18.78
CA THR A 57 -1.35 21.23 -20.10
C THR A 57 -0.92 22.71 -20.24
N ALA A 58 0.39 22.93 -20.33
CA ALA A 58 1.01 23.97 -21.13
C ALA A 58 2.03 23.24 -22.01
N GLY A 59 1.96 23.25 -23.34
CA GLY A 59 1.66 24.36 -24.22
C GLY A 59 2.89 24.52 -25.10
N ALA A 60 3.01 23.61 -26.08
CA ALA A 60 3.92 23.80 -27.20
C ALA A 60 3.44 25.01 -28.03
N LEU A 61 4.37 25.86 -28.49
CA LEU A 61 4.49 26.30 -29.90
C LEU A 61 5.41 27.55 -30.03
N LEU A 62 6.38 27.39 -30.94
CA LEU A 62 6.84 28.35 -31.96
C LEU A 62 7.71 29.57 -31.58
N GLY A 63 8.88 29.61 -32.25
CA GLY A 63 9.18 30.72 -33.16
C GLY A 63 10.47 31.48 -32.89
N GLY A 64 11.40 31.45 -33.85
CA GLY A 64 12.49 32.43 -33.91
C GLY A 64 13.81 31.91 -34.48
N SER A 65 13.87 31.68 -35.79
CA SER A 65 15.16 31.61 -36.50
C SER A 65 15.86 32.95 -36.41
N LEU A 66 17.03 32.99 -35.78
CA LEU A 66 17.98 34.09 -35.88
C LEU A 66 19.23 33.59 -36.61
N LEU A 67 19.38 34.07 -37.84
CA LEU A 67 20.52 33.83 -38.72
C LEU A 67 21.75 34.53 -38.12
N LEU A 68 22.68 33.78 -37.54
CA LEU A 68 23.96 34.29 -37.04
C LEU A 68 25.03 34.09 -38.12
N THR A 69 25.48 35.19 -38.72
CA THR A 69 26.60 35.18 -39.67
C THR A 69 27.90 34.85 -38.94
N LEU A 70 28.38 33.63 -39.14
CA LEU A 70 29.66 33.14 -38.62
C LEU A 70 30.81 33.73 -39.46
N THR A 71 31.52 34.71 -38.90
CA THR A 71 32.84 35.08 -39.39
C THR A 71 33.84 34.00 -38.96
N PRO A 72 34.62 33.39 -39.85
CA PRO A 72 35.67 32.47 -39.45
C PRO A 72 36.80 33.26 -38.79
N GLU A 73 36.90 33.21 -37.45
CA GLU A 73 38.15 33.52 -36.78
C GLU A 73 39.20 32.48 -37.19
N PRO A 74 40.47 32.86 -37.39
CA PRO A 74 41.55 31.90 -37.56
C PRO A 74 41.65 31.08 -36.27
N ALA A 75 41.19 29.82 -36.33
CA ALA A 75 41.45 28.84 -35.29
C ALA A 75 42.98 28.68 -35.20
N GLY A 76 43.59 29.26 -34.17
CA GLY A 76 44.93 28.86 -33.75
C GLY A 76 44.88 27.35 -33.50
N ALA A 77 45.83 26.61 -34.05
CA ALA A 77 45.87 25.16 -33.88
C ALA A 77 45.89 24.83 -32.38
N ASP A 78 44.80 24.26 -31.89
CA ASP A 78 44.68 23.80 -30.50
C ASP A 78 45.50 22.53 -30.35
N THR A 79 46.61 22.59 -29.61
CA THR A 79 47.46 21.43 -29.34
C THR A 79 46.97 20.73 -28.07
N TYR A 80 46.76 19.41 -28.16
CA TYR A 80 46.35 18.57 -27.04
C TYR A 80 47.57 18.04 -26.31
N ARG A 81 47.51 18.02 -24.98
CA ARG A 81 48.45 17.36 -24.09
C ARG A 81 47.74 16.24 -23.34
N TRP A 82 48.30 15.03 -23.28
CA TRP A 82 47.75 13.93 -22.48
C TRP A 82 48.84 12.95 -22.04
N ILE A 83 48.49 11.99 -21.18
CA ILE A 83 49.38 10.90 -20.78
C ILE A 83 48.96 9.64 -21.54
N GLY A 84 49.85 9.11 -22.38
CA GLY A 84 49.61 7.92 -23.20
C GLY A 84 49.71 6.62 -22.39
N ASP A 85 49.39 5.49 -23.01
CA ASP A 85 49.50 4.15 -22.38
C ASP A 85 50.94 3.80 -21.96
N ASP A 86 51.95 4.41 -22.60
CA ASP A 86 53.36 4.29 -22.26
C ASP A 86 53.78 5.10 -21.03
N GLY A 87 52.84 5.80 -20.39
CA GLY A 87 53.08 6.65 -19.22
C GLY A 87 53.78 7.96 -19.55
N LYS A 88 54.00 8.28 -20.83
CA LYS A 88 54.66 9.51 -21.27
C LYS A 88 53.64 10.60 -21.59
N VAL A 89 54.08 11.85 -21.49
CA VAL A 89 53.29 13.02 -21.87
C VAL A 89 53.44 13.23 -23.37
N HIS A 90 52.33 13.24 -24.10
CA HIS A 90 52.27 13.49 -25.53
C HIS A 90 51.68 14.87 -25.81
N TYR A 91 52.14 15.49 -26.90
CA TYR A 91 51.63 16.76 -27.43
C TYR A 91 51.33 16.57 -28.92
N SER A 92 50.12 16.90 -29.36
CA SER A 92 49.71 16.73 -30.76
C SER A 92 48.49 17.58 -31.06
N ASP A 93 48.34 18.01 -32.31
CA ASP A 93 47.12 18.68 -32.79
C ASP A 93 45.95 17.70 -32.99
N TYR A 94 46.20 16.40 -32.79
CA TYR A 94 45.22 15.32 -32.85
C TYR A 94 45.31 14.42 -31.61
N LEU A 95 44.20 14.27 -30.89
CA LEU A 95 44.05 13.35 -29.77
C LEU A 95 43.57 11.98 -30.27
N PRO A 96 44.36 10.89 -30.12
CA PRO A 96 43.95 9.58 -30.58
C PRO A 96 42.66 9.07 -29.90
N PRO A 97 41.77 8.35 -30.63
CA PRO A 97 40.50 7.88 -30.07
C PRO A 97 40.64 6.95 -28.85
N HIS A 98 41.76 6.24 -28.70
CA HIS A 98 41.99 5.36 -27.55
C HIS A 98 42.31 6.11 -26.25
N ASP A 99 42.84 7.34 -26.34
CA ASP A 99 43.20 8.18 -25.19
C ASP A 99 42.12 9.21 -24.82
N ILE A 100 41.05 9.31 -25.61
CA ILE A 100 39.99 10.32 -25.44
C ILE A 100 39.27 10.25 -24.08
N ASN A 101 39.27 9.06 -23.46
CA ASN A 101 38.65 8.80 -22.15
C ASN A 101 39.60 9.08 -20.98
N LYS A 102 40.86 9.46 -21.22
CA LYS A 102 41.82 9.85 -20.18
C LYS A 102 41.77 11.36 -19.93
N ALA A 103 42.49 11.80 -18.90
CA ALA A 103 42.67 13.23 -18.69
C ALA A 103 43.52 13.84 -19.81
N TYR A 104 43.07 14.95 -20.38
CA TYR A 104 43.83 15.72 -21.37
C TYR A 104 43.65 17.22 -21.18
N TRP A 105 44.56 18.00 -21.76
CA TRP A 105 44.58 19.45 -21.71
C TRP A 105 44.62 20.01 -23.13
N VAL A 106 43.89 21.09 -23.39
CA VAL A 106 43.94 21.83 -24.66
C VAL A 106 44.77 23.09 -24.44
N ILE A 107 45.74 23.30 -25.31
CA ILE A 107 46.72 24.37 -25.24
C ILE A 107 46.55 25.25 -26.49
N ASN A 108 46.42 26.57 -26.28
CA ASN A 108 46.31 27.51 -27.39
C ASN A 108 47.66 27.75 -28.07
N SER A 109 47.64 28.51 -29.17
CA SER A 109 48.84 28.87 -29.94
C SER A 109 49.92 29.64 -29.16
N GLN A 110 49.59 30.17 -27.98
CA GLN A 110 50.52 30.86 -27.07
C GLN A 110 51.12 29.94 -26.00
N GLY A 111 50.86 28.62 -26.07
CA GLY A 111 51.35 27.65 -25.10
C GLY A 111 50.58 27.64 -23.77
N VAL A 112 49.44 28.31 -23.69
CA VAL A 112 48.63 28.43 -22.47
C VAL A 112 47.52 27.37 -22.48
N VAL A 113 47.36 26.64 -21.36
CA VAL A 113 46.25 25.68 -21.18
C VAL A 113 44.93 26.45 -21.11
N VAL A 114 44.08 26.26 -22.11
CA VAL A 114 42.75 26.89 -22.19
C VAL A 114 41.62 25.96 -21.74
N LYS A 115 41.86 24.64 -21.71
CA LYS A 115 40.87 23.66 -21.23
C LYS A 115 41.56 22.46 -20.58
N LYS A 116 40.98 21.96 -19.50
CA LYS A 116 41.35 20.69 -18.87
C LYS A 116 40.13 19.76 -18.91
N VAL A 117 40.33 18.54 -19.38
CA VAL A 117 39.31 17.50 -19.42
C VAL A 117 39.73 16.37 -18.48
N GLU A 118 38.85 16.02 -17.56
CA GLU A 118 39.04 14.94 -16.61
C GLU A 118 38.80 13.58 -17.27
N PRO A 119 39.37 12.47 -16.74
CA PRO A 119 39.14 11.15 -17.31
C PRO A 119 37.65 10.79 -17.24
N ALA A 120 37.21 10.01 -18.22
CA ALA A 120 35.87 9.43 -18.20
C ALA A 120 35.67 8.60 -16.92
N LYS A 121 34.54 8.82 -16.25
CA LYS A 121 34.18 8.07 -15.04
C LYS A 121 34.11 6.58 -15.36
N THR A 122 34.56 5.75 -14.42
CA THR A 122 34.41 4.30 -14.58
C THR A 122 32.93 3.90 -14.49
N PRO A 123 32.51 2.77 -15.08
CA PRO A 123 31.14 2.27 -14.94
C PRO A 123 30.68 2.18 -13.48
N GLU A 124 31.58 1.81 -12.57
CA GLU A 124 31.31 1.73 -11.13
C GLU A 124 31.09 3.10 -10.50
N GLN A 125 31.89 4.11 -10.88
CA GLN A 125 31.72 5.48 -10.40
C GLN A 125 30.40 6.10 -10.89
N ILE A 126 30.02 5.82 -12.13
CA ILE A 126 28.72 6.24 -12.70
C ILE A 126 27.57 5.55 -11.95
N ALA A 127 27.68 4.24 -11.71
CA ALA A 127 26.67 3.48 -10.99
C ALA A 127 26.48 3.98 -9.54
N GLU A 128 27.58 4.28 -8.84
CA GLU A 128 27.53 4.81 -7.47
C GLU A 128 26.93 6.21 -7.42
N GLU A 129 27.29 7.09 -8.35
CA GLU A 129 26.69 8.43 -8.45
C GLU A 129 25.17 8.35 -8.73
N GLN A 130 24.75 7.45 -9.62
CA GLN A 130 23.33 7.20 -9.89
C GLN A 130 22.61 6.68 -8.65
N ARG A 131 23.21 5.74 -7.90
CA ARG A 131 22.66 5.22 -6.65
C ARG A 131 22.49 6.33 -5.61
N LEU A 132 23.51 7.16 -5.42
CA LEU A 132 23.45 8.29 -4.50
C LEU A 132 22.42 9.34 -4.95
N ALA A 133 22.32 9.62 -6.25
CA ALA A 133 21.31 10.52 -6.79
C ALA A 133 19.88 9.98 -6.54
N GLN A 134 19.65 8.68 -6.74
CA GLN A 134 18.37 8.03 -6.43
C GLN A 134 18.03 8.12 -4.95
N LEU A 135 19.00 7.86 -4.06
CA LEU A 135 18.79 7.97 -2.61
C LEU A 135 18.43 9.41 -2.19
N ARG A 136 19.12 10.42 -2.74
CA ARG A 136 18.80 11.83 -2.48
C ARG A 136 17.42 12.19 -3.01
N ALA A 137 17.07 11.74 -4.22
CA ALA A 137 15.76 11.99 -4.81
C ALA A 137 14.64 11.36 -3.96
N GLU A 138 14.82 10.14 -3.47
CA GLU A 138 13.87 9.47 -2.58
C GLU A 138 13.73 10.22 -1.24
N GLN A 139 14.84 10.68 -0.65
CA GLN A 139 14.81 11.48 0.57
C GLN A 139 14.08 12.81 0.37
N GLN A 140 14.34 13.51 -0.73
CA GLN A 140 13.66 14.76 -1.07
C GLN A 140 12.17 14.53 -1.30
N ARG A 141 11.79 13.44 -1.99
CA ARG A 141 10.39 13.09 -2.19
C ARG A 141 9.67 12.87 -0.87
N ARG A 142 10.22 12.05 0.03
CA ARG A 142 9.64 11.81 1.37
C ARG A 142 9.54 13.09 2.21
N ALA A 143 10.55 13.95 2.15
CA ALA A 143 10.53 15.22 2.87
C ALA A 143 9.43 16.15 2.33
N ALA A 144 9.24 16.20 1.00
CA ALA A 144 8.18 16.97 0.36
C ALA A 144 6.78 16.42 0.70
N GLU A 145 6.61 15.09 0.65
CA GLU A 145 5.37 14.42 1.06
C GLU A 145 5.01 14.73 2.52
N GLN A 146 5.99 14.66 3.44
CA GLN A 146 5.77 14.99 4.85
C GLN A 146 5.44 16.48 5.06
N ALA A 147 6.12 17.38 4.34
CA ALA A 147 5.85 18.81 4.45
C ALA A 147 4.45 19.17 3.94
N GLU A 148 4.00 18.54 2.85
CA GLU A 148 2.64 18.73 2.33
C GLU A 148 1.61 18.17 3.32
N TYR A 149 1.87 16.99 3.89
CA TYR A 149 1.03 16.41 4.93
C TYR A 149 0.88 17.33 6.14
N ASP A 150 2.00 17.86 6.64
CA ASP A 150 2.02 18.77 7.78
C ASP A 150 1.23 20.06 7.49
N ARG A 151 1.35 20.58 6.25
CA ARG A 151 0.59 21.74 5.81
C ARG A 151 -0.91 21.44 5.84
N ILE A 152 -1.34 20.36 5.21
CA ILE A 152 -2.75 19.93 5.19
C ILE A 152 -3.27 19.75 6.62
N LEU A 153 -2.49 19.13 7.50
CA LEU A 153 -2.86 18.87 8.89
C LEU A 153 -3.09 20.19 9.67
N LEU A 154 -2.21 21.19 9.48
CA LEU A 154 -2.35 22.50 10.10
C LEU A 154 -3.46 23.36 9.50
N ASP A 155 -3.70 23.23 8.19
CA ASP A 155 -4.75 23.97 7.48
C ASP A 155 -6.15 23.41 7.75
N THR A 156 -6.25 22.09 7.91
CA THR A 156 -7.53 21.40 8.17
C THR A 156 -8.01 21.58 9.61
N PHE A 157 -7.08 21.54 10.58
CA PHE A 157 -7.44 21.53 11.99
C PHE A 157 -6.91 22.74 12.74
N THR A 158 -7.82 23.40 13.44
CA THR A 158 -7.50 24.64 14.16
C THR A 158 -6.86 24.41 15.52
N SER A 159 -7.13 23.25 16.13
CA SER A 159 -6.63 22.88 17.46
C SER A 159 -6.54 21.36 17.64
N VAL A 160 -5.90 20.92 18.72
CA VAL A 160 -5.92 19.51 19.14
C VAL A 160 -7.33 19.04 19.50
N ALA A 161 -8.13 19.92 20.13
CA ALA A 161 -9.51 19.59 20.49
C ALA A 161 -10.38 19.30 19.26
N ASP A 162 -10.15 20.01 18.17
CA ASP A 162 -10.84 19.81 16.88
C ASP A 162 -10.50 18.44 16.25
N LEU A 163 -9.22 18.03 16.32
CA LEU A 163 -8.79 16.67 15.95
C LEU A 163 -9.46 15.59 16.79
N GLU A 164 -9.50 15.78 18.11
CA GLU A 164 -10.11 14.83 19.06
C GLU A 164 -11.62 14.73 18.85
N GLU A 165 -12.32 15.86 18.68
CA GLU A 165 -13.76 15.87 18.40
C GLU A 165 -14.07 15.19 17.06
N THR A 166 -13.27 15.47 16.02
CA THR A 166 -13.44 14.83 14.70
C THR A 166 -13.24 13.32 14.79
N ARG A 167 -12.21 12.86 15.53
CA ARG A 167 -11.99 11.43 15.82
C ARG A 167 -13.20 10.83 16.51
N ASP A 168 -13.67 11.46 17.58
CA ASP A 168 -14.71 10.91 18.45
C ASP A 168 -16.07 10.86 17.73
N ARG A 169 -16.38 11.86 16.91
CA ARG A 169 -17.57 11.86 16.04
C ARG A 169 -17.53 10.70 15.06
N ARG A 170 -16.38 10.46 14.41
CA ARG A 170 -16.23 9.33 13.47
C ARG A 170 -16.30 7.98 14.19
N LEU A 171 -15.71 7.86 15.38
CA LEU A 171 -15.81 6.66 16.20
C LEU A 171 -17.25 6.38 16.64
N ALA A 172 -18.01 7.42 17.02
CA ALA A 172 -19.41 7.32 17.38
C ALA A 172 -20.27 6.81 16.20
N THR A 173 -19.99 7.27 14.97
CA THR A 173 -20.64 6.74 13.77
C THR A 173 -20.40 5.23 13.61
N LEU A 174 -19.14 4.79 13.72
CA LEU A 174 -18.81 3.36 13.63
C LEU A 174 -19.46 2.54 14.76
N GLU A 175 -19.50 3.08 15.98
CA GLU A 175 -20.19 2.43 17.11
C GLU A 175 -21.70 2.34 16.86
N GLY A 176 -22.30 3.37 16.27
CA GLY A 176 -23.71 3.35 15.85
C GLY A 176 -24.00 2.20 14.87
N LEU A 177 -23.13 2.00 13.88
CA LEU A 177 -23.24 0.89 12.93
C LEU A 177 -23.12 -0.48 13.61
N ILE A 178 -22.17 -0.63 14.53
CA ILE A 178 -22.01 -1.85 15.33
C ILE A 178 -23.26 -2.13 16.15
N ASN A 179 -23.82 -1.12 16.81
CA ASN A 179 -25.05 -1.27 17.61
C ASN A 179 -26.26 -1.69 16.77
N VAL A 180 -26.37 -1.20 15.54
CA VAL A 180 -27.41 -1.64 14.59
C VAL A 180 -27.23 -3.11 14.22
N ALA A 181 -26.00 -3.52 13.85
CA ALA A 181 -25.70 -4.91 13.52
C ALA A 181 -25.92 -5.85 14.72
N GLN A 182 -25.57 -5.43 15.93
CA GLN A 182 -25.78 -6.21 17.15
C GLN A 182 -27.27 -6.43 17.43
N ARG A 183 -28.11 -5.40 17.25
CA ARG A 183 -29.57 -5.55 17.36
C ARG A 183 -30.11 -6.51 16.31
N LYS A 184 -29.57 -6.48 15.09
CA LYS A 184 -29.93 -7.42 14.02
C LYS A 184 -29.57 -8.86 14.39
N ILE A 185 -28.36 -9.09 14.92
CA ILE A 185 -27.94 -10.41 15.44
C ILE A 185 -28.92 -10.90 16.50
N ASN A 186 -29.28 -10.07 17.48
CA ASN A 186 -30.20 -10.46 18.55
C ASN A 186 -31.56 -10.90 17.99
N ASN A 187 -32.10 -10.17 17.01
CA ASN A 187 -33.35 -10.54 16.34
C ASN A 187 -33.23 -11.87 15.57
N LEU A 188 -32.12 -12.07 14.83
CA LEU A 188 -31.86 -13.30 14.10
C LEU A 188 -31.69 -14.50 15.04
N GLN A 189 -31.02 -14.33 16.19
CA GLN A 189 -30.87 -15.36 17.21
C GLN A 189 -32.22 -15.77 17.81
N GLN A 190 -33.11 -14.82 18.09
CA GLN A 190 -34.47 -15.13 18.55
C GLN A 190 -35.28 -15.90 17.49
N GLN A 191 -35.14 -15.54 16.21
CA GLN A 191 -35.76 -16.27 15.11
C GLN A 191 -35.20 -17.70 15.00
N LEU A 192 -33.87 -17.83 15.07
CA LEU A 192 -33.18 -19.12 15.02
C LEU A 192 -33.63 -20.03 16.17
N ALA A 193 -33.73 -19.51 17.39
CA ALA A 193 -34.20 -20.26 18.55
C ALA A 193 -35.61 -20.84 18.32
N ARG A 194 -36.55 -20.04 17.78
CA ARG A 194 -37.90 -20.51 17.44
C ARG A 194 -37.91 -21.60 16.37
N GLN A 195 -37.07 -21.50 15.35
CA GLN A 195 -36.98 -22.53 14.30
C GLN A 195 -36.36 -23.83 14.82
N LEU A 196 -35.33 -23.73 15.67
CA LEU A 196 -34.71 -24.88 16.32
C LEU A 196 -35.69 -25.60 17.26
N GLU A 197 -36.51 -24.86 18.00
CA GLU A 197 -37.55 -25.45 18.85
C GLU A 197 -38.59 -26.23 18.03
N ARG A 198 -39.03 -25.66 16.89
CA ARG A 198 -39.94 -26.35 15.96
C ARG A 198 -39.32 -27.63 15.41
N ALA A 199 -38.05 -27.58 14.99
CA ALA A 199 -37.34 -28.75 14.50
C ALA A 199 -37.24 -29.84 15.58
N ALA A 200 -36.86 -29.46 16.80
CA ALA A 200 -36.75 -30.38 17.92
C ALA A 200 -38.11 -30.99 18.32
N ASN A 201 -39.21 -30.23 18.23
CA ASN A 201 -40.56 -30.76 18.46
C ASN A 201 -40.95 -31.78 17.38
N THR A 202 -40.60 -31.55 16.12
CA THR A 202 -40.85 -32.49 15.01
C THR A 202 -40.07 -33.80 15.18
N GLU A 203 -38.77 -33.71 15.51
CA GLU A 203 -37.95 -34.89 15.81
C GLU A 203 -38.49 -35.68 17.00
N ARG A 204 -38.96 -34.98 18.05
CA ARG A 204 -39.58 -35.62 19.23
C ARG A 204 -40.89 -36.35 18.90
N ARG A 205 -41.60 -35.96 17.84
CA ARG A 205 -42.76 -36.71 17.32
C ARG A 205 -42.36 -37.91 16.46
N GLY A 206 -41.07 -38.15 16.22
CA GLY A 206 -40.56 -39.19 15.35
C GLY A 206 -40.69 -38.87 13.85
N GLU A 207 -41.03 -37.62 13.53
CA GLU A 207 -41.13 -37.14 12.15
C GLU A 207 -39.79 -36.59 11.68
N PRO A 208 -39.41 -36.78 10.39
CA PRO A 208 -38.23 -36.13 9.85
C PRO A 208 -38.43 -34.61 9.78
N VAL A 209 -37.39 -33.83 10.09
CA VAL A 209 -37.41 -32.37 9.96
C VAL A 209 -37.64 -31.99 8.48
N PRO A 210 -38.66 -31.17 8.17
CA PRO A 210 -38.89 -30.71 6.80
C PRO A 210 -37.68 -29.98 6.25
N ARG A 211 -37.37 -30.23 4.97
CA ARG A 211 -36.20 -29.62 4.30
C ARG A 211 -36.22 -28.09 4.39
N GLU A 212 -37.38 -27.47 4.15
CA GLU A 212 -37.55 -26.01 4.25
C GLU A 212 -37.18 -25.47 5.64
N LEU A 213 -37.51 -26.20 6.71
CA LEU A 213 -37.17 -25.80 8.07
C LEU A 213 -35.65 -25.88 8.31
N ALA A 214 -35.00 -26.94 7.82
CA ALA A 214 -33.55 -27.07 7.89
C ALA A 214 -32.82 -25.98 7.07
N ASP A 215 -33.32 -25.67 5.87
CA ASP A 215 -32.78 -24.62 5.01
C ASP A 215 -32.93 -23.24 5.66
N ASN A 216 -34.08 -22.93 6.26
CA ASN A 216 -34.30 -21.69 6.99
C ASN A 216 -33.36 -21.54 8.20
N ILE A 217 -33.13 -22.62 8.97
CA ILE A 217 -32.17 -22.63 10.08
C ILE A 217 -30.76 -22.30 9.57
N LYS A 218 -30.36 -22.89 8.44
CA LYS A 218 -29.06 -22.63 7.82
C LYS A 218 -28.94 -21.16 7.41
N VAL A 219 -29.93 -20.62 6.70
CA VAL A 219 -29.95 -19.20 6.27
C VAL A 219 -29.82 -18.25 7.47
N LEU A 220 -30.54 -18.50 8.56
CA LEU A 220 -30.44 -17.67 9.76
C LEU A 220 -29.03 -17.71 10.39
N ARG A 221 -28.38 -18.87 10.41
CA ARG A 221 -26.99 -19.00 10.90
C ARG A 221 -26.00 -18.28 10.01
N ASP A 222 -26.15 -18.40 8.70
CA ASP A 222 -25.31 -17.72 7.72
C ASP A 222 -25.44 -16.19 7.86
N GLN A 223 -26.67 -15.69 8.05
CA GLN A 223 -26.93 -14.27 8.31
C GLN A 223 -26.30 -13.78 9.63
N ILE A 224 -26.40 -14.55 10.72
CA ILE A 224 -25.73 -14.20 11.99
C ILE A 224 -24.22 -14.09 11.78
N THR A 225 -23.63 -15.09 11.13
CA THR A 225 -22.18 -15.13 10.85
C THR A 225 -21.74 -13.93 9.99
N HIS A 226 -22.57 -13.55 9.01
CA HIS A 226 -22.32 -12.36 8.19
C HIS A 226 -22.29 -11.07 9.02
N GLU A 227 -23.28 -10.87 9.90
CA GLU A 227 -23.33 -9.68 10.76
C GLU A 227 -22.19 -9.65 11.79
N GLU A 228 -21.79 -10.80 12.34
CA GLU A 228 -20.62 -10.91 13.22
C GLU A 228 -19.33 -10.50 12.49
N GLY A 229 -19.16 -10.96 11.23
CA GLY A 229 -18.05 -10.54 10.38
C GLY A 229 -18.06 -9.04 10.09
N TYR A 230 -19.24 -8.46 9.86
CA TYR A 230 -19.40 -7.01 9.70
C TYR A 230 -18.99 -6.24 10.95
N ILE A 231 -19.45 -6.65 12.14
CA ILE A 231 -19.05 -6.03 13.41
C ILE A 231 -17.53 -6.10 13.59
N HIS A 232 -16.91 -7.25 13.30
CA HIS A 232 -15.47 -7.40 13.39
C HIS A 232 -14.74 -6.40 12.47
N ALA A 233 -15.18 -6.25 11.22
CA ALA A 233 -14.62 -5.28 10.28
C ALA A 233 -14.74 -3.84 10.80
N GLN A 234 -15.90 -3.46 11.36
CA GLN A 234 -16.09 -2.13 11.96
C GLN A 234 -15.17 -1.89 13.17
N ARG A 235 -14.96 -2.90 14.01
CA ARG A 235 -14.03 -2.83 15.17
C ARG A 235 -12.58 -2.65 14.71
N VAL A 236 -12.16 -3.34 13.65
CA VAL A 236 -10.84 -3.14 13.03
C VAL A 236 -10.70 -1.71 12.50
N GLN A 237 -11.74 -1.18 11.83
CA GLN A 237 -11.75 0.20 11.36
C GLN A 237 -11.67 1.22 12.51
N GLN A 238 -12.38 0.99 13.63
CA GLN A 238 -12.27 1.84 14.81
C GLN A 238 -10.84 1.86 15.37
N ALA A 239 -10.17 0.72 15.44
CA ALA A 239 -8.79 0.63 15.92
C ALA A 239 -7.82 1.40 15.00
N ALA A 240 -7.91 1.17 13.68
CA ALA A 240 -7.08 1.88 12.70
C ALA A 240 -7.35 3.40 12.71
N LEU A 241 -8.60 3.82 12.90
CA LEU A 241 -8.96 5.22 13.01
C LEU A 241 -8.34 5.87 14.25
N LYS A 242 -8.39 5.19 15.41
CA LYS A 242 -7.77 5.66 16.66
C LYS A 242 -6.27 5.83 16.51
N GLU A 243 -5.60 4.85 15.90
CA GLU A 243 -4.15 4.89 15.65
C GLU A 243 -3.78 6.08 14.77
N ARG A 244 -4.43 6.24 13.61
CA ARG A 244 -4.19 7.36 12.68
C ARG A 244 -4.38 8.72 13.35
N PHE A 245 -5.51 8.94 14.04
CA PHE A 245 -5.73 10.20 14.75
C PHE A 245 -4.75 10.40 15.92
N GLY A 246 -4.27 9.33 16.54
CA GLY A 246 -3.21 9.40 17.56
C GLY A 246 -1.90 9.93 16.98
N GLU A 247 -1.49 9.43 15.82
CA GLU A 247 -0.33 9.95 15.07
C GLU A 247 -0.51 11.42 14.68
N ASP A 248 -1.69 11.78 14.18
CA ASP A 248 -2.01 13.15 13.74
C ASP A 248 -1.98 14.14 14.89
N ILE A 249 -2.56 13.78 16.03
CA ILE A 249 -2.52 14.60 17.24
C ILE A 249 -1.09 14.79 17.73
N ALA A 250 -0.28 13.73 17.73
CA ALA A 250 1.13 13.81 18.13
C ALA A 250 1.91 14.72 17.16
N ARG A 251 1.71 14.56 15.85
CA ARG A 251 2.35 15.36 14.82
C ARG A 251 1.94 16.83 14.92
N TYR A 252 0.64 17.11 15.08
CA TYR A 252 0.10 18.45 15.23
C TYR A 252 0.72 19.18 16.44
N LYS A 253 0.81 18.50 17.59
CA LYS A 253 1.45 19.04 18.80
C LYS A 253 2.92 19.40 18.54
N ALA A 254 3.66 18.52 17.89
CA ALA A 254 5.07 18.77 17.55
C ALA A 254 5.24 19.96 16.59
N LEU A 255 4.37 20.08 15.58
CA LEU A 255 4.40 21.20 14.62
C LEU A 255 4.07 22.54 15.30
N ARG A 256 3.12 22.55 16.24
CA ARG A 256 2.75 23.77 16.99
C ARG A 256 3.81 24.20 18.00
N GLN A 257 4.57 23.28 18.58
CA GLN A 257 5.66 23.60 19.53
C GLN A 257 6.92 24.15 18.87
N ARG A 258 7.12 23.87 17.57
CA ARG A 258 8.28 24.34 16.79
C ARG A 258 8.14 25.80 16.32
N ARG A 259 6.96 26.39 16.50
CA ARG A 259 6.60 27.72 16.01
C ARG A 259 6.66 28.74 17.13
#